data_AF-A0A0S8H3B6-F1
#
_entry.id   AF-A0A0S8H3B6-F1
#
_cell.length_a   1.000
_cell.length_b   1.000
_cell.length_c   1.000
_cell.angle_alpha   90.00
_cell.angle_beta   90.00
_cell.angle_gamma   90.00
#
_symmetry.space_group_name_H-M   'P 1'
#
loop_
_entity.id
_entity.type
_entity.pdbx_description
1 polymer ?
#
loop_
_entity_poly.entity_id
_entity_poly.type
_entity_poly.pdbx_seq_one_letter_code
_entity_poly.pdbx_strand_id
1 'polypeptide(L)'
;FGDLVSEGNMALLRAIDKFDVCRGFKFSTYACRAILKAFHRLATKIGTYRERFPTEYDPEMEGSDEVERRHVDQRDLAVEDVQRVLIRNVAGLSDVERAIIGARFAVDGYHQAKTLEQVGRMVGLSKERVRQVQNEALAKLRAALAEVAA
;
A
#
# COMPACT_ATOMS: atom_id res chain seq x y z
N PHE A 1 -7.86 26.85 18.71
CA PHE A 1 -8.95 27.76 18.26
C PHE A 1 -9.10 27.79 16.74
N GLY A 2 -8.00 27.87 15.96
CA GLY A 2 -8.03 27.87 14.49
C GLY A 2 -8.78 26.68 13.88
N ASP A 3 -8.53 25.47 14.37
CA ASP A 3 -9.14 24.25 13.80
C ASP A 3 -10.66 24.23 13.89
N LEU A 4 -11.22 24.75 14.99
CA LEU A 4 -12.66 24.79 15.18
C LEU A 4 -13.32 25.80 14.22
N VAL A 5 -12.69 26.97 14.04
CA VAL A 5 -13.17 27.98 13.08
C VAL A 5 -13.06 27.45 11.65
N SER A 6 -11.94 26.83 11.30
CA SER A 6 -11.70 26.24 9.98
C SER A 6 -12.69 25.11 9.68
N GLU A 7 -12.94 24.18 10.60
CA GLU A 7 -13.92 23.11 10.41
C GLU A 7 -15.35 23.66 10.26
N GLY A 8 -15.67 24.75 10.99
CA GLY A 8 -16.94 25.46 10.87
C GLY A 8 -17.12 26.09 9.50
N ASN A 9 -16.09 26.78 9.00
CA ASN A 9 -16.07 27.37 7.66
C ASN A 9 -16.21 26.28 6.57
N MET A 10 -15.53 25.15 6.71
CA MET A 10 -15.66 24.02 5.78
C MET A 10 -17.05 23.38 5.83
N ALA A 11 -17.68 23.31 7.01
CA ALA A 11 -19.05 22.83 7.14
C ALA A 11 -20.05 23.77 6.48
N LEU A 12 -19.83 25.08 6.57
CA LEU A 12 -20.63 26.10 5.92
C LEU A 12 -20.53 26.01 4.39
N LEU A 13 -19.31 25.90 3.84
CA LEU A 13 -19.10 25.74 2.40
C LEU A 13 -19.84 24.52 1.84
N ARG A 14 -19.71 23.36 2.51
CA ARG A 14 -20.45 22.14 2.13
C ARG A 14 -21.97 22.30 2.26
N ALA A 15 -22.44 23.14 3.18
CA ALA A 15 -23.86 23.43 3.33
C ALA A 15 -24.36 24.30 2.18
N ILE A 16 -23.56 25.25 1.69
CA ILE A 16 -23.89 26.07 0.52
C ILE A 16 -24.04 25.19 -0.71
N ASP A 17 -23.08 24.31 -0.99
CA ASP A 17 -23.10 23.44 -2.18
C ASP A 17 -24.32 22.49 -2.22
N LYS A 18 -24.86 22.14 -1.05
CA LYS A 18 -25.95 21.16 -0.91
C LYS A 18 -27.30 21.79 -0.60
N PHE A 19 -27.36 23.11 -0.43
CA PHE A 19 -28.59 23.78 -0.06
C PHE A 19 -29.50 23.94 -1.27
N ASP A 20 -30.74 23.50 -1.10
CA ASP A 20 -31.78 23.58 -2.11
C ASP A 20 -32.85 24.59 -1.67
N VAL A 21 -32.87 25.74 -2.35
CA VAL A 21 -33.79 26.86 -2.07
C VAL A 21 -35.24 26.45 -2.35
N CYS A 22 -35.48 25.53 -3.28
CA CYS A 22 -36.82 25.09 -3.67
C CYS A 22 -37.56 24.36 -2.54
N ARG A 23 -36.85 23.93 -1.50
CA ARG A 23 -37.43 23.27 -0.31
C ARG A 23 -38.06 24.24 0.69
N GLY A 24 -37.92 25.56 0.50
CA GLY A 24 -38.62 26.58 1.31
C GLY A 24 -38.11 26.79 2.74
N PHE A 25 -36.98 26.18 3.12
CA PHE A 25 -36.34 26.40 4.42
C PHE A 25 -35.33 27.54 4.37
N LYS A 26 -35.09 28.23 5.49
CA LYS A 26 -34.03 29.24 5.58
C LYS A 26 -32.66 28.57 5.61
N PHE A 27 -31.71 29.14 4.87
CA PHE A 27 -30.33 28.65 4.83
C PHE A 27 -29.69 28.59 6.24
N SER A 28 -29.95 29.60 7.08
CA SER A 28 -29.40 29.65 8.45
C SER A 28 -29.77 28.43 9.30
N THR A 29 -31.00 27.91 9.16
CA THR A 29 -31.47 26.71 9.85
C THR A 29 -30.70 25.46 9.39
N TYR A 30 -30.47 25.34 8.08
CA TYR A 30 -29.73 24.22 7.51
C TYR A 30 -28.23 24.28 7.85
N ALA A 31 -27.62 25.45 7.68
CA ALA A 31 -26.21 25.70 7.95
C ALA A 31 -25.87 25.51 9.44
N CYS A 32 -26.70 26.00 10.35
CA CYS A 32 -26.51 25.82 11.79
C CYS A 32 -26.42 24.33 12.15
N ARG A 33 -27.32 23.50 11.60
CA ARG A 33 -27.30 22.04 11.82
C ARG A 33 -26.07 21.37 11.22
N ALA A 34 -25.61 21.83 10.05
CA ALA A 34 -24.40 21.31 9.40
C ALA A 34 -23.12 21.65 10.20
N ILE A 35 -23.03 22.88 10.72
CA ILE A 35 -21.91 23.34 11.55
C ILE A 35 -21.89 22.58 12.89
N LEU A 36 -23.02 22.48 13.59
CA LEU A 36 -23.13 21.73 14.84
C LEU A 36 -22.71 20.26 14.67
N LYS A 37 -23.14 19.62 13.57
CA LYS A 37 -22.73 18.26 13.24
C LYS A 37 -21.23 18.13 12.98
N ALA A 38 -20.62 19.13 12.33
CA ALA A 38 -19.18 19.13 12.09
C ALA A 38 -18.37 19.29 13.39
N PHE A 39 -18.81 20.16 14.30
CA PHE A 39 -18.18 20.34 15.61
C PHE A 39 -18.31 19.11 16.49
N HIS A 40 -19.47 18.46 16.51
CA HIS A 40 -19.63 17.20 17.22
C HIS A 40 -18.66 16.13 16.71
N ARG A 41 -18.54 15.97 15.39
CA ARG A 41 -17.59 15.02 14.79
C ARG A 41 -16.13 15.34 15.14
N LEU A 42 -15.77 16.63 15.13
CA LEU A 42 -14.43 17.07 15.50
C LEU A 42 -14.13 16.78 16.98
N ALA A 43 -15.07 17.07 17.87
CA ALA A 43 -14.94 16.80 19.29
C ALA A 43 -14.75 15.30 19.57
N THR A 44 -15.52 14.42 18.90
CA THR A 44 -15.33 12.97 19.00
C THR A 44 -13.96 12.54 18.49
N LYS A 45 -13.50 13.07 17.35
CA LYS A 45 -12.18 12.75 16.77
C LYS A 45 -11.03 13.16 17.70
N ILE A 46 -11.11 14.35 18.29
CA ILE A 46 -10.14 14.85 19.26
C ILE A 46 -10.17 13.99 20.54
N GLY A 47 -11.36 13.60 21.01
CA GLY A 47 -11.53 12.72 22.17
C GLY A 47 -10.86 11.35 21.96
N THR A 48 -11.16 10.67 20.85
CA THR A 48 -10.55 9.37 20.52
C THR A 48 -9.04 9.47 20.33
N TYR A 49 -8.53 10.58 19.76
CA TYR A 49 -7.09 10.80 19.63
C TYR A 49 -6.43 10.98 21.00
N ARG A 50 -7.01 11.79 21.90
CA ARG A 50 -6.52 11.96 23.27
C ARG A 50 -6.55 10.68 24.09
N GLU A 51 -7.55 9.83 23.87
CA GLU A 51 -7.64 8.51 24.54
C GLU A 51 -6.58 7.52 24.04
N ARG A 52 -6.20 7.58 22.76
CA ARG A 52 -5.17 6.69 22.17
C ARG A 52 -3.74 7.19 22.33
N PHE A 53 -3.56 8.51 22.32
CA PHE A 53 -2.27 9.17 22.35
C PHE A 53 -2.34 10.30 23.38
N PRO A 54 -1.81 10.09 24.60
CA PRO A 54 -1.88 11.06 25.69
C PRO A 54 -1.14 12.39 25.42
N THR A 55 -0.27 12.42 24.41
CA THR A 55 0.50 13.59 24.00
C THR A 55 -0.08 14.21 22.72
N GLU A 56 -0.19 15.54 22.70
CA GLU A 56 -0.61 16.32 21.53
C GLU A 56 0.39 16.08 20.37
N TYR A 57 -0.09 16.09 19.12
CA TYR A 57 0.78 15.90 17.95
C TYR A 57 1.75 17.09 17.88
N ASP A 58 3.03 16.82 18.14
CA ASP A 58 4.12 17.78 18.11
C ASP A 58 5.04 17.45 16.92
N PRO A 59 5.00 18.24 15.83
CA PRO A 59 5.85 18.03 14.65
C PRO A 59 7.35 18.10 14.97
N GLU A 60 7.77 18.76 16.06
CA GLU A 60 9.18 18.83 16.46
C GLU A 60 9.66 17.54 17.14
N MET A 61 8.73 16.69 17.59
CA MET A 61 9.00 15.39 18.20
C MET A 61 8.96 14.23 17.19
N GLU A 62 8.73 14.53 15.91
CA GLU A 62 8.79 13.54 14.83
C GLU A 62 10.27 13.11 14.66
N GLY A 63 10.58 11.86 15.00
CA GLY A 63 11.91 11.31 14.79
C GLY A 63 12.26 11.31 13.30
N SER A 64 13.54 11.47 12.95
CA SER A 64 13.94 11.52 11.54
C SER A 64 13.48 10.25 10.79
N ASP A 65 12.71 10.42 9.72
CA ASP A 65 12.31 9.34 8.81
C ASP A 65 13.50 8.71 8.04
N GLU A 66 14.75 9.07 8.35
CA GLU A 66 15.94 8.53 7.71
C GLU A 66 16.00 7.00 7.72
N VAL A 67 15.57 6.38 8.83
CA VAL A 67 15.55 4.91 8.94
C VAL A 67 14.52 4.32 7.98
N GLU A 68 13.32 4.90 7.92
CA GLU A 68 12.25 4.48 6.99
C GLU A 68 12.67 4.69 5.54
N ARG A 69 13.28 5.84 5.21
CA ARG A 69 13.82 6.15 3.87
C ARG A 69 14.92 5.17 3.47
N ARG A 70 15.87 4.87 4.37
CA ARG A 70 16.92 3.85 4.12
C ARG A 70 16.31 2.47 3.87
N HIS A 71 15.24 2.09 4.56
CA HIS A 71 14.56 0.83 4.32
C HIS A 71 13.84 0.78 2.97
N VAL A 72 13.25 1.88 2.53
CA VAL A 72 12.65 1.98 1.18
C VAL A 72 13.73 1.87 0.11
N ASP A 73 14.81 2.65 0.20
CA ASP A 73 15.92 2.61 -0.75
C ASP A 73 16.58 1.22 -0.82
N GLN A 74 16.79 0.57 0.33
CA GLN A 74 17.33 -0.80 0.38
C GLN A 74 16.39 -1.82 -0.27
N ARG A 75 15.07 -1.65 -0.14
CA ARG A 75 14.09 -2.54 -0.76
C ARG A 75 14.08 -2.37 -2.27
N ASP A 76 14.14 -1.14 -2.77
CA ASP A 76 14.13 -0.86 -4.20
C ASP A 76 15.40 -1.39 -4.89
N LEU A 77 16.57 -1.17 -4.28
CA LEU A 77 17.83 -1.75 -4.76
C LEU A 77 17.80 -3.29 -4.79
N ALA A 78 17.26 -3.92 -3.74
CA ALA A 78 17.15 -5.38 -3.70
C ALA A 78 16.20 -5.93 -4.79
N VAL A 79 15.14 -5.21 -5.14
CA VAL A 79 14.23 -5.59 -6.22
C VAL A 79 14.93 -5.53 -7.58
N GLU A 80 15.71 -4.48 -7.83
CA GLU A 80 16.49 -4.34 -9.06
C GLU A 80 17.51 -5.46 -9.25
N ASP A 81 18.22 -5.86 -8.18
CA ASP A 81 19.19 -6.95 -8.23
C ASP A 81 18.54 -8.31 -8.50
N VAL A 82 17.40 -8.59 -7.87
CA VAL A 82 16.63 -9.81 -8.13
C VAL A 82 16.11 -9.85 -9.58
N GLN A 83 15.60 -8.73 -10.10
CA GLN A 83 15.15 -8.64 -11.49
C GLN A 83 16.32 -8.86 -12.46
N ARG A 84 17.50 -8.31 -12.17
CA ARG A 84 18.70 -8.47 -13.00
C ARG A 84 19.15 -9.94 -13.08
N VAL A 85 19.17 -10.65 -11.94
CA VAL A 85 19.53 -12.07 -11.88
C VAL A 85 18.52 -12.93 -12.66
N LEU A 86 17.23 -12.60 -12.57
CA LEU A 86 16.17 -13.28 -13.31
C LEU A 86 16.27 -13.05 -14.83
N ILE A 87 16.47 -11.80 -15.27
CA ILE A 87 16.51 -11.45 -16.71
C ILE A 87 17.79 -11.97 -17.37
N ARG A 88 18.95 -11.87 -16.72
CA ARG A 88 20.22 -12.35 -17.27
C ARG A 88 20.41 -13.86 -17.13
N ASN A 89 19.45 -14.56 -16.50
CA ASN A 89 19.50 -15.98 -16.17
C ASN A 89 20.83 -16.44 -15.56
N VAL A 90 21.41 -15.62 -14.67
CA VAL A 90 22.71 -15.92 -14.04
C VAL A 90 22.64 -17.21 -13.21
N ALA A 91 21.45 -17.53 -12.70
CA ALA A 91 21.18 -18.72 -11.90
C ALA A 91 21.02 -20.03 -12.72
N GLY A 92 21.11 -20.00 -14.05
CA GLY A 92 21.00 -21.20 -14.89
C GLY A 92 19.65 -21.90 -14.77
N LEU A 93 18.56 -21.13 -14.68
CA LEU A 93 17.20 -21.66 -14.62
C LEU A 93 16.83 -22.26 -15.99
N SER A 94 16.20 -23.43 -15.95
CA SER A 94 15.56 -24.05 -17.12
C SER A 94 14.33 -23.25 -17.54
N ASP A 95 13.87 -23.43 -18.79
CA ASP A 95 12.70 -22.73 -19.31
C ASP A 95 11.43 -22.98 -18.49
N VAL A 96 11.30 -24.18 -17.92
CA VAL A 96 10.18 -24.55 -17.05
C VAL A 96 10.26 -23.80 -15.72
N GLU A 97 11.45 -23.72 -15.11
CA GLU A 97 11.66 -22.97 -13.86
C GLU A 97 11.39 -21.48 -14.06
N ARG A 98 11.90 -20.90 -15.16
CA ARG A 98 11.69 -19.49 -15.51
C ARG A 98 10.21 -19.18 -15.73
N ALA A 99 9.50 -20.02 -16.47
CA ALA A 99 8.06 -19.86 -16.69
C ALA A 99 7.25 -19.92 -15.37
N ILE A 100 7.60 -20.85 -14.48
CA ILE A 100 6.93 -20.99 -13.17
C ILE A 100 7.20 -19.77 -12.29
N ILE A 101 8.46 -19.34 -12.17
CA ILE A 101 8.85 -18.18 -11.35
C ILE A 101 8.25 -16.88 -11.91
N GLY A 102 8.34 -16.64 -13.22
CA GLY A 102 7.77 -15.47 -13.87
C GLY A 102 6.26 -15.36 -13.64
N ALA A 103 5.53 -16.44 -13.86
CA ALA A 103 4.08 -16.47 -13.66
C ALA A 103 3.66 -16.40 -12.17
N ARG A 104 4.43 -16.98 -11.25
CA ARG A 104 4.12 -16.99 -9.81
C ARG A 104 4.38 -15.64 -9.16
N PHE A 105 5.47 -14.96 -9.54
CA PHE A 105 5.94 -13.73 -8.91
C PHE A 105 5.68 -12.47 -9.72
N ALA A 106 4.96 -12.58 -10.86
CA ALA A 106 4.68 -11.45 -11.75
C ALA A 106 5.96 -10.78 -12.28
N VAL A 107 6.91 -11.59 -12.73
CA VAL A 107 8.18 -11.14 -13.32
C VAL A 107 8.22 -11.59 -14.78
N ASP A 108 8.98 -10.90 -15.64
CA ASP A 108 9.14 -11.27 -17.06
C ASP A 108 7.83 -11.12 -17.87
N GLY A 109 7.22 -9.92 -17.82
CA GLY A 109 6.03 -9.57 -18.62
C GLY A 109 4.67 -9.99 -18.04
N TYR A 110 4.65 -10.60 -16.86
CA TYR A 110 3.41 -10.90 -16.13
C TYR A 110 3.02 -9.75 -15.21
N HIS A 111 1.80 -9.23 -15.35
CA HIS A 111 1.29 -8.14 -14.50
C HIS A 111 0.69 -8.60 -13.16
N GLN A 112 0.45 -9.92 -12.99
CA GLN A 112 -0.20 -10.45 -11.79
C GLN A 112 0.32 -11.86 -11.44
N ALA A 113 0.53 -12.07 -10.14
CA ALA A 113 0.95 -13.34 -9.57
C ALA A 113 -0.16 -14.40 -9.71
N LYS A 114 0.17 -15.55 -10.31
CA LYS A 114 -0.75 -16.69 -10.47
C LYS A 114 -0.58 -17.70 -9.35
N THR A 115 -1.63 -18.44 -9.01
CA THR A 115 -1.57 -19.53 -8.00
C THR A 115 -0.80 -20.74 -8.53
N LEU A 116 -0.28 -21.60 -7.62
CA LEU A 116 0.39 -22.85 -8.01
C LEU A 116 -0.47 -23.73 -8.94
N GLU A 117 -1.78 -23.73 -8.71
CA GLU A 117 -2.72 -24.49 -9.52
C GLU A 117 -2.88 -23.88 -10.92
N GLN A 118 -3.01 -22.56 -11.01
CA GLN A 118 -3.09 -21.86 -12.29
C GLN A 118 -1.80 -22.02 -13.11
N VAL A 119 -0.63 -21.92 -12.45
CA VAL A 119 0.67 -22.17 -13.10
C VAL A 119 0.78 -23.62 -13.56
N GLY A 120 0.31 -24.58 -12.74
CA GLY A 120 0.26 -25.99 -13.13
C GLY A 120 -0.57 -26.25 -14.39
N ARG A 121 -1.72 -25.60 -14.51
CA ARG A 121 -2.55 -25.67 -15.72
C ARG A 121 -1.86 -25.08 -16.95
N MET A 122 -1.05 -24.04 -16.79
CA MET A 122 -0.30 -23.42 -17.90
C MET A 122 0.85 -24.30 -18.41
N VAL A 123 1.58 -24.91 -17.49
CA VAL A 123 2.82 -25.67 -17.79
C VAL A 123 2.54 -27.17 -17.97
N GLY A 124 1.30 -27.62 -17.74
CA GLY A 124 0.93 -29.04 -17.85
C GLY A 124 1.44 -29.90 -16.70
N LEU A 125 1.64 -29.31 -15.51
CA LEU A 125 2.18 -29.98 -14.33
C LEU A 125 1.18 -29.98 -13.17
N SER A 126 1.30 -30.96 -12.28
CA SER A 126 0.51 -30.98 -11.04
C SER A 126 0.91 -29.83 -10.11
N LYS A 127 -0.02 -29.37 -9.26
CA LYS A 127 0.22 -28.33 -8.25
C LYS A 127 1.46 -28.62 -7.41
N GLU A 128 1.62 -29.87 -6.99
CA GLU A 128 2.75 -30.29 -6.15
C GLU A 128 4.07 -30.32 -6.94
N ARG A 129 4.04 -30.74 -8.21
CA ARG A 129 5.23 -30.67 -9.07
C ARG A 129 5.68 -29.23 -9.32
N VAL A 130 4.73 -28.30 -9.53
CA VAL A 130 5.04 -26.86 -9.64
C VAL A 130 5.68 -26.35 -8.36
N ARG A 131 5.19 -26.76 -7.18
CA ARG A 131 5.77 -26.38 -5.89
C ARG A 131 7.21 -26.87 -5.72
N GLN A 132 7.49 -28.11 -6.13
CA GLN A 132 8.85 -28.67 -6.10
C GLN A 132 9.79 -27.87 -7.00
N VAL A 133 9.42 -27.66 -8.27
CA VAL A 133 10.22 -26.89 -9.22
C VAL A 133 10.41 -25.44 -8.77
N GLN A 134 9.38 -24.83 -8.19
CA GLN A 134 9.50 -23.50 -7.58
C GLN A 134 10.59 -23.46 -6.51
N ASN A 135 10.61 -24.44 -5.61
CA ASN A 135 11.58 -24.47 -4.52
C ASN A 135 13.01 -24.71 -5.01
N GLU A 136 13.18 -25.59 -6.01
CA GLU A 136 14.48 -25.83 -6.66
C GLU A 136 14.98 -24.54 -7.34
N ALA A 137 14.12 -23.85 -8.09
CA ALA A 137 14.43 -22.58 -8.74
C ALA A 137 14.81 -21.49 -7.72
N LEU A 138 14.06 -21.36 -6.62
CA LEU A 138 14.36 -20.40 -5.55
C LEU A 138 15.69 -20.70 -4.86
N ALA A 139 16.06 -21.97 -4.72
CA ALA A 139 17.36 -22.35 -4.16
C ALA A 139 18.51 -21.89 -5.07
N LYS A 140 18.39 -22.10 -6.39
CA LYS A 140 19.39 -21.61 -7.38
C LYS A 140 19.51 -20.09 -7.38
N LEU A 141 18.38 -19.39 -7.33
CA LEU A 141 18.35 -17.92 -7.27
C LEU A 141 19.02 -17.38 -6.02
N ARG A 142 18.80 -18.01 -4.86
CA ARG A 142 19.48 -17.62 -3.61
C ARG A 142 20.98 -17.81 -3.69
N ALA A 143 21.46 -18.91 -4.29
CA ALA A 143 22.89 -19.14 -4.48
C ALA A 143 23.51 -18.07 -5.40
N ALA A 144 22.87 -17.78 -6.53
CA ALA A 144 23.35 -16.75 -7.45
C ALA A 144 23.35 -15.34 -6.84
N LEU A 145 22.34 -14.99 -6.05
CA LEU A 145 22.30 -13.70 -5.33
C LEU A 145 23.40 -13.60 -4.27
N ALA A 146 23.73 -14.70 -3.59
CA ALA A 146 24.82 -14.72 -2.62
C ALA A 146 26.19 -14.50 -3.29
N GLU A 147 26.39 -14.99 -4.52
CA GLU A 147 27.62 -14.75 -5.29
C GLU A 147 27.72 -13.33 -5.82
N VAL A 148 26.60 -12.70 -6.19
CA VAL A 148 26.59 -11.31 -6.72
C VAL A 148 26.75 -10.27 -5.60
N ALA A 149 26.33 -10.61 -4.37
CA ALA A 149 26.42 -9.74 -3.20
C ALA A 149 27.78 -9.84 -2.45
N ALA A 150 28.63 -10.80 -2.81
CA ALA A 150 29.98 -10.99 -2.26
C ALA A 150 31.03 -10.20 -3.04
#